data_AF-W1RTR7-F1
#
_entry.id   AF-W1RTR7-F1
#
_cell.length_a   1.000
_cell.length_b   1.000
_cell.length_c   1.000
_cell.angle_alpha   90.00
_cell.angle_beta   90.00
_cell.angle_gamma   90.00
#
_symmetry.space_group_name_H-M   'P 1'
#
loop_
_entity.id
_entity.type
_entity.pdbx_description
1 polymer ?
#
loop_
_entity_poly.entity_id
_entity_poly.type
_entity_poly.pdbx_seq_one_letter_code
_entity_poly.pdbx_strand_id
1 'polypeptide(L)' 'MKGLRINIVSPGVIEEAMEVFGPYFRGHNPVPAARAALGYAKSVEGRQTGQTFRIL' A
#
# COMPACT_ATOMS: atom_id res chain seq x y z
N MET A 1 -9.23 -8.34 26.49
CA MET A 1 -8.33 -7.64 25.55
C MET A 1 -9.20 -6.85 24.57
N LYS A 2 -8.93 -5.55 24.36
CA LYS A 2 -9.65 -4.77 23.34
C LYS A 2 -9.35 -5.43 21.98
N GLY A 3 -10.38 -5.79 21.20
CA GLY A 3 -10.25 -6.45 19.90
C GLY A 3 -9.67 -5.55 18.80
N LEU A 4 -8.56 -4.87 19.10
CA LEU A 4 -7.83 -4.01 18.20
C LEU A 4 -7.20 -4.84 17.09
N ARG A 5 -7.27 -4.31 15.87
CA ARG A 5 -6.70 -4.94 14.67
C ARG A 5 -5.59 -4.06 14.14
N ILE A 6 -4.56 -4.69 13.59
CA ILE A 6 -3.43 -4.01 12.97
C ILE A 6 -3.07 -4.74 11.68
N ASN A 7 -2.82 -4.00 10.60
CA ASN A 7 -2.32 -4.54 9.34
C ASN A 7 -1.33 -3.54 8.73
N ILE A 8 -0.56 -3.99 7.74
CA ILE A 8 0.40 -3.22 6.97
C ILE A 8 -0.11 -3.08 5.53
N VAL A 9 0.03 -1.90 4.94
CA VAL A 9 -0.11 -1.68 3.49
C VAL A 9 1.28 -1.40 2.92
N SER A 10 1.72 -2.24 2.00
CA SER A 10 3.05 -2.19 1.40
C SER A 10 2.91 -2.06 -0.11
N PRO A 11 2.80 -0.82 -0.63
CA PRO A 11 2.78 -0.59 -2.06
C PRO A 11 4.18 -0.65 -2.68
N GLY A 12 4.22 -0.86 -3.99
CA GLY A 12 5.37 -0.50 -4.83
C GLY A 12 5.59 1.02 -4.88
N VAL A 13 6.55 1.47 -5.71
CA VAL A 13 6.79 2.91 -5.90
C VAL A 13 5.52 3.60 -6.41
N ILE A 14 5.19 4.75 -5.82
CA ILE A 14 3.97 5.49 -6.13
C ILE A 14 4.13 6.29 -7.42
N GLU A 15 3.17 6.20 -8.33
CA GLU A 15 3.19 6.86 -9.64
C GLU A 15 3.30 8.38 -9.51
N GLU A 16 2.51 8.98 -8.61
CA GLU A 16 2.48 10.41 -8.35
C GLU A 16 3.79 10.94 -7.73
N ALA A 17 4.66 10.04 -7.26
CA ALA A 17 5.97 10.39 -6.70
C ALA A 17 7.13 10.17 -7.69
N MET A 18 6.84 9.71 -8.91
CA MET A 18 7.87 9.34 -9.90
C MET A 18 8.68 10.53 -10.42
N GLU A 19 8.16 11.75 -10.35
CA GLU A 19 8.94 12.95 -10.68
C GLU A 19 10.21 13.06 -9.80
N VAL A 20 10.09 12.71 -8.52
CA VAL A 20 11.19 12.78 -7.55
C VAL A 20 11.95 11.45 -7.46
N PHE A 21 11.23 10.33 -7.41
CA PHE A 21 11.84 9.02 -7.12
C PHE A 21 12.15 8.17 -8.34
N GLY A 22 11.67 8.53 -9.54
CA GLY A 22 11.82 7.75 -10.76
C GLY A 22 13.24 7.27 -11.06
N PRO A 23 14.31 8.09 -10.84
CA PRO A 23 15.68 7.64 -11.03
C PRO A 23 16.10 6.42 -10.19
N TYR A 24 15.49 6.20 -9.02
CA TYR A 24 15.80 5.08 -8.12
C TYR A 24 15.03 3.79 -8.44
N PHE A 25 13.96 3.88 -9.25
CA PHE A 25 13.04 2.78 -9.52
C PHE A 25 12.92 2.47 -11.03
N ARG A 26 14.02 2.60 -11.77
CA ARG A 26 14.05 2.25 -13.20
C ARG A 26 13.67 0.78 -13.41
N GLY A 27 12.77 0.52 -14.35
CA GLY A 27 12.28 -0.83 -14.64
C GLY A 27 11.18 -1.34 -13.70
N HIS A 28 10.75 -0.55 -12.72
CA HIS A 28 9.55 -0.84 -11.94
C HIS A 28 8.30 -0.31 -12.66
N ASN A 29 7.19 -1.05 -12.53
CA ASN A 29 5.87 -0.54 -12.87
C ASN A 29 5.30 0.20 -11.64
N PRO A 30 5.12 1.53 -11.69
CA PRO A 30 4.63 2.28 -10.54
C PRO A 30 3.16 1.96 -10.24
N VAL A 31 2.78 2.14 -8.97
CA VAL A 31 1.43 1.93 -8.46
C VAL A 31 0.75 3.29 -8.26
N PRO A 32 -0.42 3.55 -8.87
CA PRO A 32 -1.20 4.75 -8.55
C PRO A 32 -1.55 4.76 -7.06
N ALA A 33 -1.39 5.91 -6.38
CA ALA A 33 -1.69 6.05 -4.95
C ALA A 33 -3.13 5.62 -4.62
N ALA A 34 -4.08 5.90 -5.54
CA ALA A 34 -5.47 5.48 -5.40
C ALA A 34 -5.62 3.95 -5.25
N ARG A 35 -4.79 3.14 -5.94
CA ARG A 35 -4.79 1.68 -5.80
C ARG A 35 -4.21 1.25 -4.45
N ALA A 36 -3.13 1.91 -4.00
CA ALA A 36 -2.55 1.66 -2.69
C ALA A 36 -3.56 1.98 -1.56
N ALA A 37 -4.36 3.04 -1.71
CA ALA A 37 -5.41 3.44 -0.76
C ALA A 37 -6.46 2.35 -0.51
N LEU A 38 -6.77 1.52 -1.51
CA LEU A 38 -7.70 0.38 -1.34
C LEU A 38 -7.18 -0.66 -0.33
N GLY A 39 -5.85 -0.78 -0.14
CA GLY A 39 -5.27 -1.61 0.92
C GLY A 39 -5.63 -1.11 2.32
N TYR A 40 -5.71 0.22 2.50
CA TYR A 40 -6.14 0.82 3.76
C TYR A 40 -7.64 0.60 3.98
N ALA A 41 -8.48 0.85 2.95
CA ALA A 41 -9.91 0.56 3.03
C ALA A 41 -10.17 -0.90 3.40
N LYS A 42 -9.50 -1.85 2.74
CA LYS A 42 -9.55 -3.29 3.06
C LYS A 42 -9.16 -3.58 4.51
N SER A 43 -8.12 -2.92 5.03
CA SER A 43 -7.70 -3.07 6.43
C SER A 43 -8.77 -2.59 7.41
N VAL A 44 -9.33 -1.41 7.17
CA VAL A 44 -10.29 -0.76 8.07
C VAL A 44 -11.64 -1.46 8.03
N GLU A 45 -12.19 -1.68 6.84
CA GLU A 45 -13.53 -2.24 6.62
C GLU A 45 -13.56 -3.77 6.80
N GLY A 46 -12.46 -4.43 6.48
CA GLY A 46 -12.29 -5.86 6.72
C GLY A 46 -12.14 -6.19 8.21
N ARG A 47 -12.18 -7.48 8.55
CA ARG A 47 -11.95 -7.96 9.93
C ARG A 47 -10.58 -8.60 10.13
N GLN A 48 -9.67 -8.40 9.18
CA GLN A 48 -8.33 -8.99 9.19
C GLN A 48 -7.41 -8.28 10.19
N THR A 49 -6.45 -9.02 10.74
CA THR A 49 -5.39 -8.52 11.62
C THR A 49 -4.09 -9.30 11.36
N GLY A 50 -2.93 -8.69 11.62
CA GLY A 50 -1.61 -9.25 11.39
C GLY A 50 -1.26 -9.47 9.92
N GLN A 51 -1.93 -8.79 8.99
CA GLN A 51 -1.70 -8.98 7.54
C GLN A 51 -0.75 -7.94 6.96
N THR A 52 -0.07 -8.34 5.88
CA THR A 52 0.65 -7.43 4.98
C THR A 52 -0.02 -7.42 3.62
N PHE A 53 -0.68 -6.32 3.28
CA PHE A 53 -1.30 -6.12 1.97
C PHE A 53 -0.27 -5.55 1.01
N ARG A 54 0.30 -6.42 0.17
CA ARG A 54 1.23 -6.03 -0.89
C ARG A 54 0.45 -5.59 -2.13
N ILE A 55 0.76 -4.39 -2.62
CA ILE A 55 0.13 -3.79 -3.81
C ILE A 55 1.26 -3.46 -4.80
N LEU A 56 1.39 -4.23 -5.88
CA LEU A 56 2.39 -4.05 -6.95
C LEU A 56 1.73 -3.74 -8.29
#